data_AF-S7ZB39-F1
#
_entry.id   AF-S7ZB39-F1
#
_cell.length_a   1.000
_cell.length_b   1.000
_cell.length_c   1.000
_cell.angle_alpha   90.00
_cell.angle_beta   90.00
_cell.angle_gamma   90.00
#
_symmetry.space_group_name_H-M   'P 1'
#
loop_
_entity.id
_entity.type
_entity.pdbx_description
1 polymer ?
#
loop_
_entity_poly.entity_id
_entity_poly.type
_entity_poly.pdbx_seq_one_letter_code
_entity_poly.pdbx_strand_id
1 'polypeptide(L)'
;MSSSYSQWFRKGFDPGAIISLDKPVPSRWEILEKVNEHDYQVNKEEHDDNGSRSFATARYLCCDPKTRSRKAFMRIYMQVPHRKTEMDDADTRSQQATIYHPRELIAYLDLTEKGSTETPQLLGYKIDKQDRSGLVPGGFMIWLVWEIVPGLRLGDSNGAEPFWALDSHEREQVRLAFLETISKLHKNGWGPRVGGAHCLVWHREAQKLYVIGPFGKAGKLERPIHFDAKWIAHFELAKPESSTNVFDSDWDGDTSRWQW
;
A
#
# COMPACT_ATOMS: atom_id res chain seq x y z
N MET A 1 -12.05 9.88 -9.15
CA MET A 1 -13.34 9.17 -9.19
C MET A 1 -13.06 7.76 -9.68
N SER A 2 -13.15 6.75 -8.81
CA SER A 2 -13.03 5.33 -9.18
C SER A 2 -14.41 4.88 -9.68
N SER A 3 -14.48 4.40 -10.92
CA SER A 3 -15.71 3.84 -11.49
C SER A 3 -15.84 2.40 -10.96
N SER A 4 -16.76 2.15 -10.02
CA SER A 4 -16.85 0.85 -9.33
C SER A 4 -17.50 -0.29 -10.14
N TYR A 5 -17.45 -0.28 -11.47
CA TYR A 5 -18.18 -1.25 -12.30
C TYR A 5 -17.32 -2.29 -13.02
N SER A 6 -15.99 -2.19 -12.97
CA SER A 6 -15.11 -3.11 -13.70
C SER A 6 -14.40 -4.07 -12.76
N GLN A 7 -14.92 -5.30 -12.66
CA GLN A 7 -14.15 -6.43 -12.13
C GLN A 7 -13.26 -7.01 -13.23
N TRP A 8 -11.97 -6.73 -13.15
CA TRP A 8 -10.93 -7.18 -14.08
C TRP A 8 -10.35 -8.55 -13.69
N PHE A 9 -10.26 -8.85 -12.40
CA PHE A 9 -9.72 -10.13 -11.90
C PHE A 9 -10.84 -11.16 -11.70
N ARG A 10 -11.28 -11.80 -12.79
CA ARG A 10 -12.40 -12.77 -12.80
C ARG A 10 -12.03 -14.25 -12.91
N LYS A 11 -10.85 -14.57 -13.43
CA LYS A 11 -10.41 -15.96 -13.68
C LYS A 11 -8.94 -16.13 -13.32
N GLY A 12 -8.58 -17.32 -12.84
CA GLY A 12 -7.19 -17.68 -12.57
C GLY A 12 -6.65 -17.16 -11.24
N PHE A 13 -7.52 -16.56 -10.43
CA PHE A 13 -7.19 -15.99 -9.11
C PHE A 13 -8.22 -16.38 -8.05
N ASP A 14 -8.88 -17.52 -8.27
CA ASP A 14 -9.88 -18.09 -7.36
C ASP A 14 -9.21 -18.72 -6.13
N PRO A 15 -9.92 -18.85 -4.99
CA PRO A 15 -9.42 -19.59 -3.83
C PRO A 15 -8.90 -20.99 -4.22
N GLY A 16 -7.71 -21.34 -3.73
CA GLY A 16 -7.00 -22.57 -4.06
C GLY A 16 -6.01 -22.45 -5.23
N ALA A 17 -6.05 -21.37 -6.02
CA ALA A 17 -5.06 -21.13 -7.06
C ALA A 17 -3.67 -20.91 -6.46
N ILE A 18 -2.65 -21.58 -7.02
CA ILE A 18 -1.26 -21.46 -6.57
C ILE A 18 -0.47 -20.59 -7.55
N ILE A 19 0.05 -19.48 -7.05
CA ILE A 19 0.90 -18.55 -7.80
C ILE A 19 2.37 -18.84 -7.47
N SER A 20 3.19 -18.96 -8.51
CA SER A 20 4.64 -19.11 -8.39
C SER A 20 5.33 -17.77 -8.67
N LEU A 21 6.25 -17.38 -7.80
CA LEU A 21 7.07 -16.19 -7.91
C LEU A 21 8.54 -16.59 -8.06
N ASP A 22 9.33 -15.79 -8.78
CA ASP A 22 10.70 -16.12 -9.14
C ASP A 22 11.75 -15.33 -8.34
N LYS A 23 11.37 -14.20 -7.75
CA LYS A 23 12.25 -13.30 -6.99
C LYS A 23 11.76 -13.09 -5.55
N PRO A 24 12.64 -12.73 -4.59
CA PRO A 24 14.11 -12.78 -4.69
C PRO A 24 14.62 -14.22 -4.78
N VAL A 25 13.85 -15.17 -4.27
CA VAL A 25 14.02 -16.62 -4.47
C VAL A 25 12.68 -17.24 -4.89
N PRO A 26 12.69 -18.38 -5.59
CA PRO A 26 11.45 -19.05 -5.98
C PRO A 26 10.55 -19.34 -4.78
N SER A 27 9.29 -18.92 -4.86
CA SER A 27 8.27 -19.15 -3.83
C SER A 27 6.91 -19.47 -4.44
N ARG A 28 6.03 -20.11 -3.65
CA ARG A 28 4.67 -20.47 -4.07
C ARG A 28 3.69 -20.01 -3.01
N TRP A 29 2.56 -19.47 -3.46
CA TRP A 29 1.53 -18.89 -2.61
C TRP A 29 0.16 -19.31 -3.09
N GLU A 30 -0.64 -19.90 -2.20
CA GLU A 30 -2.01 -20.28 -2.50
C GLU A 30 -2.96 -19.17 -2.10
N ILE A 31 -3.83 -18.74 -3.02
CA ILE A 31 -4.85 -17.73 -2.78
C ILE A 31 -5.93 -18.33 -1.86
N LEU A 32 -6.25 -17.62 -0.78
CA LEU A 32 -7.32 -17.99 0.14
C LEU A 32 -8.59 -17.19 -0.14
N GLU A 33 -8.46 -15.87 -0.33
CA GLU A 33 -9.58 -14.99 -0.61
C GLU A 33 -9.11 -13.70 -1.28
N LYS A 34 -10.04 -13.05 -2.00
CA LYS A 34 -9.85 -11.72 -2.57
C LYS A 34 -10.30 -10.67 -1.56
N VAL A 35 -9.38 -9.78 -1.18
CA VAL A 35 -9.61 -8.76 -0.16
C VAL A 35 -10.22 -7.51 -0.77
N ASN A 36 -9.66 -7.02 -1.88
CA ASN A 36 -10.20 -5.88 -2.62
C ASN A 36 -9.68 -5.83 -4.06
N GLU A 37 -10.32 -4.98 -4.86
CA GLU A 37 -9.92 -4.64 -6.20
C GLU A 37 -10.07 -3.13 -6.42
N HIS A 38 -9.12 -2.54 -7.13
CA HIS A 38 -9.14 -1.15 -7.53
C HIS A 38 -8.64 -1.04 -8.96
N ASP A 39 -9.22 -0.13 -9.74
CA ASP A 39 -8.77 0.18 -11.09
C ASP A 39 -8.54 1.68 -11.27
N TYR A 40 -7.68 1.98 -12.24
CA TYR A 40 -7.43 3.31 -12.73
C TYR A 40 -7.27 3.22 -14.25
N GLN A 41 -8.32 3.61 -14.98
CA GLN A 41 -8.27 3.73 -16.43
C GLN A 41 -8.13 5.18 -16.86
N VAL A 42 -7.21 5.41 -17.80
CA VAL A 42 -7.01 6.68 -18.47
C VAL A 42 -7.42 6.57 -19.94
N ASN A 43 -7.79 7.70 -20.55
CA ASN A 43 -7.93 7.77 -22.01
C ASN A 43 -6.55 7.92 -22.69
N LYS A 44 -6.55 7.95 -24.02
CA LYS A 44 -5.33 8.07 -24.80
C LYS A 44 -4.66 9.44 -24.60
N GLU A 45 -5.46 10.50 -24.53
CA GLU A 45 -4.96 11.87 -24.35
C GLU A 45 -4.23 12.02 -23.00
N GLU A 46 -4.81 11.53 -21.91
CA GLU A 46 -4.21 11.51 -20.58
C GLU A 46 -2.90 10.69 -20.57
N HIS A 47 -2.87 9.55 -21.24
CA HIS A 47 -1.64 8.77 -21.39
C HIS A 47 -0.56 9.57 -22.13
N ASP A 48 -0.91 10.18 -23.26
CA ASP A 48 0.03 10.89 -24.13
C ASP A 48 0.56 12.17 -23.44
N ASP A 49 -0.27 12.87 -22.67
CA ASP A 49 0.08 14.13 -22.01
C ASP A 49 0.96 13.95 -20.77
N ASN A 50 0.72 12.91 -19.96
CA ASN A 50 1.36 12.79 -18.64
C ASN A 50 1.98 11.41 -18.35
N GLY A 51 1.91 10.47 -19.30
CA GLY A 51 2.43 9.12 -19.15
C GLY A 51 1.66 8.26 -18.14
N SER A 52 0.43 8.62 -17.81
CA SER A 52 -0.43 7.81 -16.94
C SER A 52 -0.77 6.49 -17.61
N ARG A 53 -0.86 5.44 -16.79
CA ARG A 53 -1.07 4.07 -17.27
C ARG A 53 -2.42 3.57 -16.81
N SER A 54 -3.09 2.84 -17.69
CA SER A 54 -4.33 2.14 -17.33
C SER A 54 -3.99 0.82 -16.65
N PHE A 55 -4.45 0.62 -15.41
CA PHE A 55 -4.19 -0.61 -14.67
C PHE A 55 -5.28 -0.95 -13.66
N ALA A 56 -5.37 -2.23 -13.34
CA ALA A 56 -6.15 -2.76 -12.23
C ALA A 56 -5.23 -3.42 -11.21
N THR A 57 -5.65 -3.40 -9.95
CA THR A 57 -5.00 -4.07 -8.85
C THR A 57 -5.98 -4.91 -8.06
N ALA A 58 -5.58 -6.11 -7.66
CA ALA A 58 -6.33 -6.88 -6.69
C ALA A 58 -5.41 -7.35 -5.57
N ARG A 59 -5.88 -7.21 -4.33
CA ARG A 59 -5.21 -7.73 -3.14
C ARG A 59 -5.88 -9.02 -2.69
N TYR A 60 -5.08 -10.02 -2.37
CA TYR A 60 -5.50 -11.33 -1.90
C TYR A 60 -4.86 -11.65 -0.56
N LEU A 61 -5.59 -12.37 0.28
CA LEU A 61 -4.99 -13.13 1.37
C LEU A 61 -4.49 -14.45 0.79
N CYS A 62 -3.26 -14.83 1.11
CA CYS A 62 -2.66 -16.06 0.66
C CYS A 62 -1.90 -16.76 1.78
N CYS A 63 -1.52 -18.01 1.57
CA CYS A 63 -0.64 -18.75 2.47
C CYS A 63 0.43 -19.55 1.71
N ASP A 64 1.50 -19.89 2.42
CA ASP A 64 2.44 -20.89 1.93
C ASP A 64 1.72 -22.26 1.82
N PRO A 65 1.70 -22.90 0.63
CA PRO A 65 1.03 -24.19 0.46
C PRO A 65 1.59 -25.31 1.35
N LYS A 66 2.88 -25.22 1.72
CA LYS A 66 3.54 -26.19 2.61
C LYS A 66 3.30 -25.87 4.08
N THR A 67 3.14 -24.59 4.40
CA THR A 67 2.97 -24.10 5.77
C THR A 67 1.76 -23.17 5.85
N ARG A 68 0.56 -23.75 5.91
CA ARG A 68 -0.73 -23.02 5.86
C ARG A 68 -0.88 -21.92 6.92
N SER A 69 -0.19 -22.03 8.06
CA SER A 69 -0.16 -21.01 9.10
C SER A 69 0.58 -19.73 8.69
N ARG A 70 1.52 -19.82 7.73
CA ARG A 70 2.26 -18.68 7.18
C ARG A 70 1.38 -17.96 6.17
N LYS A 71 0.60 -17.00 6.65
CA LYS A 71 -0.24 -16.12 5.84
C LYS A 71 0.54 -14.89 5.35
N ALA A 72 0.15 -14.37 4.20
CA ALA A 72 0.72 -13.20 3.56
C ALA A 72 -0.34 -12.45 2.75
N PHE A 73 -0.08 -11.18 2.44
CA PHE A 73 -0.86 -10.48 1.42
C PHE A 73 -0.15 -10.58 0.07
N MET A 74 -0.94 -10.80 -0.97
CA MET A 74 -0.51 -10.69 -2.35
C MET A 74 -1.20 -9.51 -3.00
N ARG A 75 -0.50 -8.72 -3.80
CA ARG A 75 -1.12 -7.83 -4.78
C ARG A 75 -0.66 -8.17 -6.18
N ILE A 76 -1.62 -8.08 -7.09
CA ILE A 76 -1.39 -8.25 -8.52
C ILE A 76 -1.72 -6.92 -9.19
N TYR A 77 -0.80 -6.41 -10.00
CA TYR A 77 -1.00 -5.29 -10.90
C TYR A 77 -1.13 -5.84 -12.32
N MET A 78 -2.21 -5.48 -13.01
CA MET A 78 -2.49 -5.90 -14.37
C MET A 78 -2.73 -4.67 -15.22
N GLN A 79 -2.04 -4.55 -16.36
CA GLN A 79 -2.37 -3.52 -17.33
C GLN A 79 -3.77 -3.78 -17.90
N VAL A 80 -4.61 -2.75 -17.94
CA VAL A 80 -5.94 -2.82 -18.58
C VAL A 80 -5.98 -1.83 -19.74
N PRO A 81 -6.90 -2.00 -20.70
CA PRO A 81 -7.01 -1.11 -21.84
C PRO A 81 -7.30 0.33 -21.39
N HIS A 82 -6.85 1.28 -22.21
CA HIS A 82 -7.32 2.65 -22.12
C HIS A 82 -8.84 2.72 -22.21
N ARG A 83 -9.41 3.72 -21.55
CA ARG A 83 -10.85 3.92 -21.56
C ARG A 83 -11.34 4.06 -23.00
N LYS A 84 -12.42 3.37 -23.35
CA LYS A 84 -13.03 3.28 -24.68
C LYS A 84 -12.29 2.39 -25.70
N THR A 85 -11.25 1.67 -25.27
CA THR A 85 -10.53 0.70 -26.13
C THR A 85 -10.70 -0.74 -25.65
N GLU A 86 -11.57 -0.97 -24.66
CA GLU A 86 -11.75 -2.28 -24.03
C GLU A 86 -12.28 -3.33 -25.01
N MET A 87 -13.05 -2.88 -26.00
CA MET A 87 -13.68 -3.72 -27.02
C MET A 87 -12.88 -3.79 -28.31
N ASP A 88 -11.73 -3.10 -28.38
CA ASP A 88 -10.86 -3.15 -29.56
C ASP A 88 -10.24 -4.54 -29.70
N ASP A 89 -9.83 -4.86 -30.93
CA ASP A 89 -9.15 -6.11 -31.22
C ASP A 89 -7.83 -6.23 -30.42
N ALA A 90 -7.35 -7.47 -30.31
CA ALA A 90 -6.17 -7.78 -29.50
C ALA A 90 -4.91 -7.07 -30.01
N ASP A 91 -4.77 -6.85 -31.32
CA ASP A 91 -3.61 -6.19 -31.90
C ASP A 91 -3.63 -4.70 -31.57
N THR A 92 -4.79 -4.04 -31.68
CA THR A 92 -4.97 -2.65 -31.26
C THR A 92 -4.69 -2.47 -29.76
N ARG A 93 -5.23 -3.34 -28.90
CA ARG A 93 -4.93 -3.28 -27.45
C ARG A 93 -3.45 -3.57 -27.16
N SER A 94 -2.80 -4.47 -27.90
CA SER A 94 -1.39 -4.80 -27.68
C SER A 94 -0.45 -3.61 -27.87
N GLN A 95 -0.81 -2.65 -28.72
CA GLN A 95 -0.03 -1.42 -28.95
C GLN A 95 0.06 -0.53 -27.70
N GLN A 96 -0.84 -0.73 -26.72
CA GLN A 96 -0.84 0.00 -25.47
C GLN A 96 0.16 -0.59 -24.46
N ALA A 97 0.69 -1.79 -24.72
CA ALA A 97 1.57 -2.50 -23.80
C ALA A 97 2.79 -1.64 -23.40
N THR A 98 3.03 -1.53 -22.09
CA THR A 98 4.13 -0.72 -21.56
C THR A 98 4.83 -1.41 -20.40
N ILE A 99 6.01 -0.90 -20.05
CA ILE A 99 6.74 -1.32 -18.85
C ILE A 99 6.29 -0.47 -17.68
N TYR A 100 6.08 -1.12 -16.54
CA TYR A 100 5.68 -0.46 -15.30
C TYR A 100 6.38 -1.10 -14.11
N HIS A 101 6.78 -0.26 -13.15
CA HIS A 101 7.32 -0.70 -11.87
C HIS A 101 6.51 0.01 -10.77
N PRO A 102 5.57 -0.68 -10.11
CA PRO A 102 4.75 -0.09 -9.06
C PRO A 102 5.63 0.48 -7.97
N ARG A 103 5.32 1.70 -7.50
CA ARG A 103 6.04 2.32 -6.38
C ARG A 103 6.04 1.45 -5.13
N GLU A 104 4.94 0.73 -4.90
CA GLU A 104 4.83 -0.22 -3.80
C GLU A 104 5.87 -1.34 -3.88
N LEU A 105 6.07 -1.95 -5.07
CA LEU A 105 7.10 -2.97 -5.26
C LEU A 105 8.50 -2.37 -5.04
N ILE A 106 8.77 -1.19 -5.57
CA ILE A 106 10.07 -0.51 -5.39
C ILE A 106 10.33 -0.24 -3.91
N ALA A 107 9.32 0.20 -3.17
CA ALA A 107 9.43 0.48 -1.74
C ALA A 107 9.71 -0.78 -0.93
N TYR A 108 8.90 -1.83 -1.13
CA TYR A 108 9.08 -3.09 -0.42
C TYR A 108 10.43 -3.73 -0.72
N LEU A 109 10.89 -3.68 -1.96
CA LEU A 109 12.20 -4.19 -2.35
C LEU A 109 13.32 -3.45 -1.60
N ASP A 110 13.36 -2.12 -1.69
CA ASP A 110 14.42 -1.32 -1.06
C ASP A 110 14.37 -1.37 0.48
N LEU A 111 13.17 -1.35 1.09
CA LEU A 111 13.01 -1.45 2.55
C LEU A 111 13.42 -2.83 3.08
N THR A 112 13.10 -3.90 2.35
CA THR A 112 13.49 -5.28 2.71
C THR A 112 15.00 -5.46 2.55
N GLU A 113 15.60 -4.97 1.46
CA GLU A 113 17.05 -5.03 1.23
C GLU A 113 17.84 -4.26 2.30
N LYS A 114 17.29 -3.14 2.79
CA LYS A 114 17.85 -2.37 3.92
C LYS A 114 17.59 -3.00 5.28
N GLY A 115 16.83 -4.09 5.36
CA GLY A 115 16.46 -4.74 6.62
C GLY A 115 15.60 -3.87 7.53
N SER A 116 14.75 -3.00 6.97
CA SER A 116 13.82 -2.20 7.78
C SER A 116 12.97 -3.11 8.64
N THR A 117 12.87 -2.81 9.93
CA THR A 117 12.07 -3.61 10.85
C THR A 117 10.68 -3.01 11.07
N GLU A 118 10.45 -1.80 10.55
CA GLU A 118 9.28 -0.94 10.76
C GLU A 118 8.17 -1.19 9.72
N THR A 119 8.45 -2.02 8.72
CA THR A 119 7.56 -2.30 7.59
C THR A 119 7.48 -3.80 7.32
N PRO A 120 6.38 -4.29 6.71
CA PRO A 120 6.31 -5.69 6.31
C PRO A 120 7.43 -6.06 5.33
N GLN A 121 7.97 -7.26 5.45
CA GLN A 121 8.99 -7.75 4.52
C GLN A 121 8.37 -8.21 3.20
N LEU A 122 9.07 -7.93 2.10
CA LEU A 122 8.78 -8.55 0.80
C LEU A 122 9.18 -10.02 0.84
N LEU A 123 8.22 -10.91 0.58
CA LEU A 123 8.43 -12.36 0.62
C LEU A 123 8.67 -12.94 -0.77
N GLY A 124 8.13 -12.28 -1.80
CA GLY A 124 8.40 -12.63 -3.18
C GLY A 124 7.72 -11.71 -4.17
N TYR A 125 8.20 -11.68 -5.40
CA TYR A 125 7.57 -10.94 -6.49
C TYR A 125 7.88 -11.59 -7.84
N LYS A 126 7.08 -11.23 -8.85
CA LYS A 126 7.25 -11.61 -10.25
C LYS A 126 6.85 -10.43 -11.12
N ILE A 127 7.63 -10.15 -12.16
CA ILE A 127 7.29 -9.17 -13.21
C ILE A 127 7.21 -9.95 -14.52
N ASP A 128 6.06 -9.87 -15.19
CA ASP A 128 5.80 -10.59 -16.43
C ASP A 128 4.96 -9.75 -17.40
N LYS A 129 4.68 -10.32 -18.56
CA LYS A 129 3.78 -9.77 -19.56
C LYS A 129 2.56 -10.66 -19.74
N GLN A 130 1.44 -10.04 -20.07
CA GLN A 130 0.22 -10.74 -20.44
C GLN A 130 0.41 -11.48 -21.77
N ASP A 131 -0.17 -12.67 -21.88
CA ASP A 131 -0.19 -13.45 -23.12
C ASP A 131 -1.15 -12.85 -24.17
N ARG A 132 -1.32 -13.54 -25.31
CA ARG A 132 -2.20 -13.10 -26.40
C ARG A 132 -3.68 -13.01 -26.02
N SER A 133 -4.11 -13.72 -24.98
CA SER A 133 -5.48 -13.70 -24.47
C SER A 133 -5.72 -12.62 -23.41
N GLY A 134 -4.66 -11.92 -22.99
CA GLY A 134 -4.70 -10.87 -21.99
C GLY A 134 -5.59 -9.68 -22.35
N LEU A 135 -5.89 -8.87 -21.33
CA LEU A 135 -6.60 -7.61 -21.48
C LEU A 135 -5.77 -6.58 -22.26
N VAL A 136 -4.46 -6.62 -22.13
CA VAL A 136 -3.53 -5.89 -22.99
C VAL A 136 -2.42 -6.87 -23.35
N PRO A 137 -2.49 -7.56 -24.50
CA PRO A 137 -1.46 -8.51 -24.90
C PRO A 137 -0.07 -7.87 -24.88
N GLY A 138 0.89 -8.50 -24.20
CA GLY A 138 2.23 -7.95 -23.98
C GLY A 138 2.33 -6.86 -22.91
N GLY A 139 1.20 -6.37 -22.38
CA GLY A 139 1.14 -5.42 -21.27
C GLY A 139 1.59 -6.05 -19.96
N PHE A 140 1.93 -5.21 -18.97
CA PHE A 140 2.53 -5.74 -17.73
C PHE A 140 1.53 -6.56 -16.90
N MET A 141 2.10 -7.52 -16.16
CA MET A 141 1.46 -8.27 -15.10
C MET A 141 2.48 -8.49 -13.98
N ILE A 142 2.20 -7.99 -12.79
CA ILE A 142 3.18 -7.91 -11.70
C ILE A 142 2.55 -8.44 -10.42
N TRP A 143 3.23 -9.36 -9.76
CA TRP A 143 2.83 -9.94 -8.49
C TRP A 143 3.84 -9.57 -7.43
N LEU A 144 3.37 -9.26 -6.24
CA LEU A 144 4.20 -9.08 -5.06
C LEU A 144 3.47 -9.65 -3.86
N VAL A 145 4.22 -10.31 -2.99
CA VAL A 145 3.74 -10.91 -1.75
C VAL A 145 4.57 -10.37 -0.61
N TRP A 146 3.90 -9.89 0.44
CA TRP A 146 4.53 -9.35 1.63
C TRP A 146 3.89 -9.88 2.90
N GLU A 147 4.65 -9.77 3.99
CA GLU A 147 4.26 -10.25 5.32
C GLU A 147 2.98 -9.59 5.85
N ILE A 148 2.21 -10.36 6.64
CA ILE A 148 1.21 -9.79 7.55
C ILE A 148 1.91 -9.63 8.91
N VAL A 149 2.21 -8.38 9.27
CA VAL A 149 2.85 -8.07 10.56
C VAL A 149 1.91 -8.36 11.72
N PRO A 150 2.43 -8.77 12.89
CA PRO A 150 1.61 -9.02 14.08
C PRO A 150 1.06 -7.72 14.66
N GLY A 151 -0.08 -7.83 15.34
CA GLY A 151 -0.66 -6.73 16.12
C GLY A 151 -2.03 -6.26 15.65
N LEU A 152 -2.51 -5.22 16.32
CA LEU A 152 -3.79 -4.57 16.07
C LEU A 152 -3.63 -3.47 15.03
N ARG A 153 -4.37 -3.55 13.93
CA ARG A 153 -4.47 -2.44 12.98
C ARG A 153 -5.26 -1.29 13.62
N LEU A 154 -4.66 -0.10 13.63
CA LEU A 154 -5.16 1.04 14.41
C LEU A 154 -6.32 1.81 13.74
N GLY A 155 -6.65 1.47 12.51
CA GLY A 155 -7.78 2.05 11.79
C GLY A 155 -8.16 1.29 10.52
N ASP A 156 -9.23 1.74 9.90
CA ASP A 156 -9.71 1.25 8.61
C ASP A 156 -10.20 2.42 7.73
N SER A 157 -11.01 2.14 6.70
CA SER A 157 -11.55 3.17 5.80
C SER A 157 -12.51 4.15 6.49
N ASN A 158 -13.00 3.83 7.68
CA ASN A 158 -13.97 4.63 8.44
C ASN A 158 -13.32 5.44 9.57
N GLY A 159 -12.01 5.27 9.81
CA GLY A 159 -11.23 6.06 10.75
C GLY A 159 -10.41 5.23 11.75
N ALA A 160 -10.04 5.87 12.85
CA ALA A 160 -9.11 5.36 13.86
C ALA A 160 -9.79 4.76 15.10
N GLU A 161 -11.01 4.22 14.99
CA GLU A 161 -11.75 3.65 16.13
C GLU A 161 -10.94 2.61 16.93
N PRO A 162 -10.20 1.65 16.31
CA PRO A 162 -9.37 0.72 17.05
C PRO A 162 -8.30 1.38 17.92
N PHE A 163 -7.72 2.50 17.46
CA PHE A 163 -6.79 3.29 18.27
C PHE A 163 -7.49 3.97 19.45
N TRP A 164 -8.64 4.59 19.22
CA TRP A 164 -9.38 5.30 20.28
C TRP A 164 -10.00 4.36 21.31
N ALA A 165 -10.22 3.10 20.96
CA ALA A 165 -10.64 2.04 21.88
C ALA A 165 -9.54 1.57 22.84
N LEU A 166 -8.26 1.90 22.57
CA LEU A 166 -7.17 1.64 23.51
C LEU A 166 -7.27 2.55 24.73
N ASP A 167 -6.75 2.10 25.88
CA ASP A 167 -6.67 2.93 27.06
C ASP A 167 -5.68 4.10 26.87
N SER A 168 -5.80 5.12 27.72
CA SER A 168 -5.01 6.34 27.59
C SER A 168 -3.49 6.10 27.67
N HIS A 169 -3.05 5.13 28.48
CA HIS A 169 -1.63 4.82 28.62
C HIS A 169 -1.09 4.16 27.35
N GLU A 170 -1.83 3.20 26.79
CA GLU A 170 -1.43 2.54 25.56
C GLU A 170 -1.49 3.47 24.34
N ARG A 171 -2.47 4.38 24.26
CA ARG A 171 -2.49 5.42 23.20
C ARG A 171 -1.21 6.26 23.22
N GLU A 172 -0.70 6.59 24.40
CA GLU A 172 0.54 7.34 24.52
C GLU A 172 1.77 6.53 24.07
N GLN A 173 1.82 5.24 24.42
CA GLN A 173 2.86 4.33 23.92
C GLN A 173 2.86 4.26 22.39
N VAL A 174 1.67 4.17 21.79
CA VAL A 174 1.50 4.19 20.32
C VAL A 174 2.03 5.47 19.70
N ARG A 175 1.78 6.65 20.30
CA ARG A 175 2.28 7.94 19.79
C ARG A 175 3.80 8.03 19.84
N LEU A 176 4.40 7.62 20.96
CA LEU A 176 5.85 7.60 21.11
C LEU A 176 6.49 6.65 20.08
N ALA A 177 5.94 5.44 19.95
CA ALA A 177 6.39 4.48 18.95
C ALA A 177 6.20 4.99 17.51
N PHE A 178 5.12 5.73 17.24
CA PHE A 178 4.86 6.34 15.94
C PHE A 178 5.95 7.34 15.55
N LEU A 179 6.31 8.27 16.45
CA LEU A 179 7.36 9.27 16.19
C LEU A 179 8.72 8.63 15.93
N GLU A 180 9.06 7.57 16.66
CA GLU A 180 10.29 6.82 16.42
C GLU A 180 10.26 6.09 15.06
N THR A 181 9.15 5.40 14.79
CA THR A 181 8.97 4.56 13.59
C THR A 181 8.99 5.40 12.32
N ILE A 182 8.27 6.52 12.29
CA ILE A 182 8.22 7.41 11.13
C ILE A 182 9.59 8.04 10.85
N SER A 183 10.35 8.36 11.91
CA SER A 183 11.72 8.88 11.79
C SER A 183 12.66 7.85 11.17
N LYS A 184 12.61 6.60 11.63
CA LYS A 184 13.40 5.49 11.05
C LYS A 184 13.04 5.26 9.58
N LEU A 185 11.75 5.20 9.26
CA LEU A 185 11.29 5.01 7.89
C LEU A 185 11.78 6.13 6.96
N HIS A 186 11.71 7.39 7.42
CA HIS A 186 12.19 8.54 6.66
C HIS A 186 13.71 8.53 6.45
N LYS A 187 14.49 8.11 7.44
CA LYS A 187 15.95 7.90 7.28
C LYS A 187 16.28 6.84 6.23
N ASN A 188 15.41 5.84 6.06
CA ASN A 188 15.54 4.84 4.99
C ASN A 188 15.15 5.37 3.60
N GLY A 189 14.73 6.64 3.49
CA GLY A 189 14.36 7.27 2.22
C GLY A 189 12.89 7.08 1.84
N TRP A 190 12.05 6.61 2.77
CA TRP A 190 10.64 6.35 2.52
C TRP A 190 9.74 7.01 3.56
N GLY A 191 8.50 7.24 3.19
CA GLY A 191 7.46 7.66 4.12
C GLY A 191 6.09 7.16 3.66
N PRO A 192 5.10 7.14 4.54
CA PRO A 192 3.72 6.91 4.14
C PRO A 192 3.28 8.01 3.18
N ARG A 193 2.67 7.62 2.05
CA ARG A 193 2.14 8.54 1.05
C ARG A 193 0.80 9.15 1.49
N VAL A 194 0.09 8.44 2.36
CA VAL A 194 -1.20 8.86 2.91
C VAL A 194 -1.14 8.76 4.42
N GLY A 195 -1.78 9.71 5.10
CA GLY A 195 -1.99 9.67 6.55
C GLY A 195 -3.08 8.68 6.95
N GLY A 196 -3.37 8.70 8.25
CA GLY A 196 -4.42 7.91 8.88
C GLY A 196 -3.94 6.67 9.62
N ALA A 197 -4.68 6.30 10.67
CA ALA A 197 -4.35 5.19 11.54
C ALA A 197 -4.45 3.83 10.85
N HIS A 198 -5.19 3.75 9.74
CA HIS A 198 -5.31 2.55 8.91
C HIS A 198 -4.01 2.10 8.26
N CYS A 199 -2.98 2.95 8.23
CA CYS A 199 -1.64 2.61 7.78
C CYS A 199 -0.74 2.10 8.90
N LEU A 200 -1.25 1.92 10.13
CA LEU A 200 -0.47 1.56 11.31
C LEU A 200 -0.96 0.25 11.94
N VAL A 201 -0.02 -0.57 12.40
CA VAL A 201 -0.29 -1.78 13.19
C VAL A 201 0.52 -1.73 14.48
N TRP A 202 -0.17 -1.84 15.61
CA TRP A 202 0.42 -1.84 16.94
C TRP A 202 0.57 -3.26 17.48
N HIS A 203 1.80 -3.67 17.75
CA HIS A 203 2.13 -4.95 18.37
C HIS A 203 2.48 -4.73 19.84
N ARG A 204 1.47 -4.89 20.69
CA ARG A 204 1.51 -4.58 22.13
C ARG A 204 2.64 -5.33 22.84
N GLU A 205 2.79 -6.63 22.57
CA GLU A 205 3.76 -7.50 23.25
C GLU A 205 5.21 -7.07 22.96
N ALA A 206 5.48 -6.64 21.74
CA ALA A 206 6.80 -6.16 21.34
C ALA A 206 6.98 -4.65 21.53
N GLN A 207 5.95 -3.93 21.99
CA GLN A 207 5.92 -2.47 22.08
C GLN A 207 6.38 -1.81 20.77
N LYS A 208 5.84 -2.30 19.65
CA LYS A 208 6.33 -1.96 18.31
C LYS A 208 5.20 -1.54 17.39
N LEU A 209 5.44 -0.47 16.64
CA LEU A 209 4.56 0.00 15.59
C LEU A 209 5.12 -0.37 14.21
N TYR A 210 4.25 -0.85 13.33
CA TYR A 210 4.55 -1.10 11.92
C TYR A 210 3.77 -0.14 11.04
N VAL A 211 4.39 0.27 9.93
CA VAL A 211 3.75 1.07 8.87
C VAL A 211 3.41 0.14 7.69
N ILE A 212 2.12 0.07 7.34
CA ILE A 212 1.53 -0.84 6.35
C ILE A 212 0.75 -0.06 5.27
N GLY A 213 1.27 1.08 4.82
CA GLY A 213 0.57 1.98 3.91
C GLY A 213 1.36 2.20 2.62
N PRO A 214 0.73 2.66 1.52
CA PRO A 214 1.47 2.91 0.30
C PRO A 214 2.62 3.88 0.60
N PHE A 215 3.84 3.49 0.24
CA PHE A 215 5.03 4.28 0.52
C PHE A 215 5.34 5.26 -0.61
N GLY A 216 5.85 6.43 -0.25
CA GLY A 216 6.43 7.43 -1.14
C GLY A 216 7.91 7.64 -0.81
N LYS A 217 8.70 8.07 -1.79
CA LYS A 217 10.07 8.51 -1.51
C LYS A 217 10.02 9.71 -0.57
N ALA A 218 10.77 9.62 0.51
CA ALA A 218 11.08 10.76 1.35
C ALA A 218 11.79 11.83 0.49
N GLY A 219 11.38 13.10 0.64
CA GLY A 219 12.08 14.21 0.00
C GLY A 219 13.53 14.32 0.48
N LYS A 220 14.41 14.97 -0.30
CA LYS A 220 15.75 15.31 0.18
C LYS A 220 15.62 16.30 1.33
N LEU A 221 16.23 15.95 2.46
CA LEU A 221 16.21 16.78 3.67
C LEU A 221 17.11 18.00 3.45
N GLU A 222 16.53 19.16 3.12
CA GLU A 222 17.24 20.44 3.29
C GLU A 222 17.25 20.88 4.76
N ARG A 223 16.33 20.33 5.57
CA ARG A 223 16.22 20.56 7.03
C ARG A 223 15.78 19.28 7.74
N PRO A 224 16.10 19.10 9.04
CA PRO A 224 15.56 18.00 9.83
C PRO A 224 14.03 18.07 9.84
N ILE A 225 13.35 16.99 9.47
CA ILE A 225 11.89 16.89 9.67
C ILE A 225 11.65 16.76 11.17
N HIS A 226 10.90 17.71 11.71
CA HIS A 226 10.39 17.62 13.07
C HIS A 226 9.06 16.88 13.01
N PHE A 227 9.05 15.61 13.40
CA PHE A 227 7.81 14.86 13.57
C PHE A 227 7.14 15.34 14.86
N ASP A 228 6.03 16.06 14.70
CA ASP A 228 5.37 16.80 15.77
C ASP A 228 3.89 16.42 15.88
N ALA A 229 3.14 17.23 16.63
CA ALA A 229 1.70 17.06 16.80
C ALA A 229 0.93 17.07 15.46
N LYS A 230 1.40 17.78 14.42
CA LYS A 230 0.75 17.77 13.10
C LYS A 230 0.76 16.37 12.51
N TRP A 231 1.89 15.65 12.65
CA TRP A 231 2.00 14.27 12.20
C TRP A 231 1.10 13.35 13.01
N ILE A 232 1.03 13.52 14.33
CA ILE A 232 0.13 12.72 15.17
C ILE A 232 -1.33 12.92 14.75
N ALA A 233 -1.78 14.15 14.51
CA ALA A 233 -3.12 14.44 14.01
C ALA A 233 -3.35 13.92 12.58
N HIS A 234 -2.37 14.05 11.69
CA HIS A 234 -2.45 13.54 10.32
C HIS A 234 -2.62 12.02 10.26
N PHE A 235 -2.15 11.31 11.30
CA PHE A 235 -2.34 9.87 11.48
C PHE A 235 -3.53 9.51 12.38
N GLU A 236 -4.39 10.48 12.69
CA GLU A 236 -5.60 10.31 13.53
C GLU A 236 -5.30 9.82 14.95
N LEU A 237 -4.04 9.98 15.38
CA LEU A 237 -3.56 9.63 16.72
C LEU A 237 -3.83 10.74 17.74
N ALA A 238 -4.35 11.88 17.29
CA ALA A 238 -4.92 12.95 18.10
C ALA A 238 -6.06 13.61 17.32
N LYS A 239 -7.05 14.18 18.01
CA LYS A 239 -8.12 14.96 17.36
C LYS A 239 -7.93 16.44 17.69
N PRO A 240 -7.58 17.28 16.71
CA PRO A 240 -7.62 18.73 16.87
C PRO A 240 -9.03 19.22 17.19
N GLU A 241 -9.14 20.40 17.80
CA GLU A 241 -10.43 21.09 17.94
C GLU A 241 -11.01 21.36 16.52
N SER A 242 -12.33 21.30 16.35
CA SER A 242 -12.97 21.36 15.04
C SER A 242 -12.65 22.62 14.22
N SER A 243 -12.21 23.70 14.88
CA SER A 243 -11.78 24.96 14.26
C SER A 243 -10.29 25.01 13.89
N THR A 244 -9.49 24.03 14.32
CA THR A 244 -8.04 24.03 14.10
C THR A 244 -7.69 23.40 12.76
N ASN A 245 -7.13 24.20 11.85
CA ASN A 245 -6.48 23.68 10.65
C ASN A 245 -4.96 23.52 10.89
N VAL A 246 -4.54 22.31 11.24
CA VAL A 246 -3.13 22.00 11.56
C VAL A 246 -2.18 22.12 10.36
N PHE A 247 -2.72 22.15 9.14
CA PHE A 247 -1.97 22.31 7.90
C PHE A 247 -1.87 23.77 7.44
N ASP A 248 -2.48 24.70 8.19
CA ASP A 248 -2.28 26.13 7.97
C ASP A 248 -0.81 26.50 8.28
N SER A 249 -0.24 27.39 7.44
CA SER A 249 1.10 27.94 7.68
C SER A 249 1.16 28.76 8.96
N ASP A 250 0.02 29.33 9.37
CA ASP A 250 -0.08 30.28 10.47
C ASP A 250 -0.51 29.61 11.79
N TRP A 251 -0.62 28.28 11.83
CA TRP A 251 -0.95 27.56 13.05
C TRP A 251 0.16 27.72 14.10
N ASP A 252 -0.23 28.20 15.28
CA ASP A 252 0.64 28.57 16.41
C ASP A 252 1.25 27.39 17.17
N GLY A 253 0.83 26.16 16.86
CA GLY A 253 1.29 24.95 17.53
C GLY A 253 0.54 24.62 18.83
N ASP A 254 -0.54 25.34 19.17
CA ASP A 254 -1.31 25.04 20.37
C ASP A 254 -2.10 23.74 20.22
N THR A 255 -1.84 22.83 21.14
CA THR A 255 -2.48 21.50 21.23
C THR A 255 -3.19 21.27 22.56
N SER A 256 -3.30 22.31 23.40
CA SER A 256 -3.90 22.23 24.73
C SER A 256 -5.37 21.80 24.71
N ARG A 257 -6.07 22.07 23.61
CA ARG A 257 -7.48 21.73 23.39
C ARG A 257 -7.69 20.44 22.58
N TRP A 258 -6.62 19.74 22.23
CA TRP A 258 -6.74 18.51 21.46
C TRP A 258 -7.17 17.36 22.35
N GLN A 259 -7.86 16.40 21.74
CA GLN A 259 -8.02 15.10 22.35
C GLN A 259 -6.76 14.26 22.10
N TRP A 260 -6.09 13.92 23.19
CA TRP A 260 -5.00 12.93 23.27
C TRP A 260 -5.51 11.65 23.96
#